data_AF-Q0UPK7-F1
#
_entry.id   AF-Q0UPK7-F1
#
_cell.length_a   1.000
_cell.length_b   1.000
_cell.length_c   1.000
_cell.angle_alpha   90.00
_cell.angle_beta   90.00
_cell.angle_gamma   90.00
#
_symmetry.space_group_name_H-M   'P 1'
#
loop_
_entity.id
_entity.type
_entity.pdbx_description
1 polymer ?
#
loop_
_entity_poly.entity_id
_entity_poly.type
_entity_poly.pdbx_seq_one_letter_code
_entity_poly.pdbx_strand_id
1 'polypeptide(L)'
;MAPPSFGPPGYTIPQRYMNRTPPPDGADTNTRPYLIFFSYMLTCFSVSVFIIQRIVKKNTVLKKSTILTPPPRKQVWLFSALAAGSLLTTWGFMIQYFNVSYKTWLMWRSYYELDPHHRHWGLWLRETSLFHEAWELVVFRNKFVSSYVDIEPTDAVSVIYQTPAIKLDQPMAPESGLDEHYWYHSTDFMPVLLIPHVALLVTPFARALVPENWFPENDLAFEDKVFGYMWALTLGNAALMMLKTTYAAVSYGGFVGIQNALLEHPAVSSVGFDVIFCWITWICWYITRGEDVGSFTKEPIKRL
;
A
#
# COMPACT_ATOMS: atom_id res chain seq x y z
N MET A 1 -9.71 -29.08 25.83
CA MET A 1 -8.77 -29.83 24.96
C MET A 1 -9.29 -29.72 23.53
N ALA A 2 -8.55 -29.08 22.63
CA ALA A 2 -8.95 -28.97 21.23
C ALA A 2 -8.81 -30.34 20.53
N PRO A 3 -9.76 -30.74 19.68
CA PRO A 3 -9.67 -31.99 18.92
C PRO A 3 -8.47 -31.93 17.94
N PRO A 4 -7.62 -32.97 17.90
CA PRO A 4 -6.27 -32.90 17.30
C PRO A 4 -6.20 -32.88 15.75
N SER A 5 -7.25 -32.52 15.00
CA SER A 5 -7.26 -32.77 13.54
C SER A 5 -8.02 -31.79 12.63
N PHE A 6 -8.36 -30.57 13.08
CA PHE A 6 -9.15 -29.64 12.26
C PHE A 6 -8.37 -28.55 11.52
N GLY A 7 -7.03 -28.56 11.61
CA GLY A 7 -6.19 -27.75 10.72
C GLY A 7 -5.96 -28.46 9.38
N PRO A 8 -5.73 -27.72 8.28
CA PRO A 8 -5.19 -28.34 7.07
C PRO A 8 -3.93 -29.15 7.43
N PRO A 9 -3.73 -30.35 6.84
CA PRO A 9 -2.63 -31.23 7.20
C PRO A 9 -1.30 -30.48 7.10
N GLY A 10 -0.55 -30.45 8.22
CA GLY A 10 0.73 -29.74 8.33
C GLY A 10 0.68 -28.38 9.05
N TYR A 11 -0.49 -27.84 9.41
CA TYR A 11 -0.57 -26.56 10.12
C TYR A 11 -0.40 -26.74 11.63
N THR A 12 0.80 -26.51 12.15
CA THR A 12 1.06 -26.47 13.59
C THR A 12 0.57 -25.16 14.18
N ILE A 13 -0.25 -25.25 15.24
CA ILE A 13 -0.74 -24.07 15.96
C ILE A 13 0.48 -23.40 16.60
N PRO A 14 0.73 -22.11 16.35
CA PRO A 14 1.85 -21.42 16.99
C PRO A 14 1.73 -21.54 18.51
N GLN A 15 2.78 -22.04 19.16
CA GLN A 15 2.85 -22.28 20.62
C GLN A 15 2.44 -21.04 21.43
N ARG A 16 2.64 -19.83 20.87
CA ARG A 16 2.20 -18.54 21.44
C ARG A 16 0.71 -18.45 21.79
N TYR A 17 -0.12 -19.32 21.23
CA TYR A 17 -1.57 -19.36 21.47
C TYR A 17 -2.00 -20.44 22.47
N MET A 18 -1.17 -21.46 22.73
CA MET A 18 -1.53 -22.54 23.66
C MET A 18 -1.34 -22.17 25.13
N ASN A 19 -0.45 -21.23 25.44
CA ASN A 19 -0.08 -20.89 26.82
C ASN A 19 -0.67 -19.56 27.34
N ARG A 20 -1.78 -19.06 26.77
CA ARG A 20 -2.35 -17.77 27.20
C ARG A 20 -3.33 -17.94 28.35
N THR A 21 -3.07 -17.21 29.44
CA THR A 21 -4.04 -17.01 30.52
C THR A 21 -5.28 -16.30 29.98
N PRO A 22 -6.48 -16.56 30.55
CA PRO A 22 -7.67 -15.80 30.20
C PRO A 22 -7.41 -14.29 30.38
N PRO A 23 -7.93 -13.44 29.48
CA PRO A 23 -7.77 -12.00 29.63
C PRO A 23 -8.41 -11.54 30.95
N PRO A 24 -7.81 -10.57 31.65
CA PRO A 24 -8.39 -10.03 32.88
C PRO A 24 -9.72 -9.33 32.60
N ASP A 25 -10.66 -9.39 33.55
CA ASP A 25 -11.99 -8.78 33.43
C ASP A 25 -11.88 -7.30 33.03
N GLY A 26 -12.58 -6.92 31.96
CA GLY A 26 -12.56 -5.56 31.40
C GLY A 26 -11.49 -5.30 30.32
N ALA A 27 -10.66 -6.27 29.97
CA ALA A 27 -9.75 -6.14 28.81
C ALA A 27 -10.48 -6.00 27.46
N ASP A 28 -11.75 -6.45 27.40
CA ASP A 28 -12.57 -6.44 26.18
C ASP A 28 -13.26 -5.10 25.87
N THR A 29 -12.90 -4.02 26.57
CA THR A 29 -13.42 -2.70 26.22
C THR A 29 -13.00 -2.30 24.80
N ASN A 30 -13.95 -2.29 23.88
CA ASN A 30 -13.72 -1.93 22.48
C ASN A 30 -13.55 -0.42 22.25
N THR A 31 -13.70 0.40 23.29
CA THR A 31 -13.76 1.87 23.22
C THR A 31 -12.48 2.46 22.63
N ARG A 32 -11.30 2.08 23.15
CA ARG A 32 -10.01 2.61 22.69
C ARG A 32 -9.72 2.29 21.21
N PRO A 33 -9.84 1.03 20.75
CA PRO A 33 -9.61 0.71 19.35
C PRO A 33 -10.61 1.38 18.40
N TYR A 34 -11.89 1.47 18.77
CA TYR A 34 -12.85 2.25 17.99
C TYR A 34 -12.44 3.72 17.90
N LEU A 35 -12.03 4.33 19.02
CA LEU A 35 -11.59 5.71 19.02
C LEU A 35 -10.38 5.92 18.11
N ILE A 36 -9.36 5.07 18.18
CA ILE A 36 -8.17 5.16 17.30
C ILE A 36 -8.59 5.00 15.84
N PHE A 37 -9.37 3.97 15.53
CA PHE A 37 -9.80 3.69 14.16
C PHE A 37 -10.65 4.82 13.56
N PHE A 38 -11.71 5.25 14.27
CA PHE A 38 -12.58 6.32 13.79
C PHE A 38 -11.87 7.67 13.77
N SER A 39 -10.98 7.97 14.73
CA SER A 39 -10.20 9.22 14.71
C SER A 39 -9.26 9.28 13.51
N TYR A 40 -8.60 8.16 13.16
CA TYR A 40 -7.79 8.04 11.95
C TYR A 40 -8.63 8.26 10.69
N MET A 41 -9.75 7.55 10.54
CA MET A 41 -10.63 7.67 9.38
C MET A 41 -11.19 9.08 9.22
N LEU A 42 -11.60 9.70 10.33
CA LEU A 42 -12.08 11.07 10.36
C LEU A 42 -10.98 12.06 9.99
N THR A 43 -9.75 11.83 10.44
CA THR A 43 -8.60 12.69 10.10
C THR A 43 -8.31 12.61 8.60
N CYS A 44 -8.21 11.41 8.03
CA CYS A 44 -8.01 11.21 6.60
C CYS A 44 -9.12 11.90 5.79
N PHE A 45 -10.38 11.67 6.16
CA PHE A 45 -11.53 12.31 5.50
C PHE A 45 -11.48 13.84 5.59
N SER A 46 -11.18 14.38 6.78
CA SER A 46 -11.10 15.83 7.00
C SER A 46 -9.99 16.47 6.17
N VAL A 47 -8.82 15.83 6.10
CA VAL A 47 -7.70 16.28 5.27
C VAL A 47 -8.09 16.26 3.78
N SER A 48 -8.73 15.19 3.30
CA SER A 48 -9.19 15.10 1.91
C SER A 48 -10.21 16.19 1.57
N VAL A 49 -11.22 16.41 2.43
CA VAL A 49 -12.21 17.48 2.25
C VAL A 49 -11.54 18.85 2.27
N PHE A 50 -10.59 19.08 3.19
CA PHE A 50 -9.85 20.34 3.27
C PHE A 50 -9.05 20.62 1.99
N ILE A 51 -8.35 19.62 1.45
CA ILE A 51 -7.59 19.73 0.19
C ILE A 51 -8.55 20.07 -0.96
N ILE A 52 -9.68 19.36 -1.08
CA ILE A 52 -10.68 19.62 -2.12
C ILE A 52 -11.24 21.04 -2.00
N GLN A 53 -11.62 21.47 -0.78
CA GLN A 53 -12.12 22.82 -0.55
C GLN A 53 -11.08 23.89 -0.91
N ARG A 54 -9.80 23.68 -0.58
CA ARG A 54 -8.69 24.57 -0.98
C ARG A 54 -8.53 24.65 -2.49
N ILE A 55 -8.59 23.51 -3.20
CA ILE A 55 -8.52 23.46 -4.67
C ILE A 55 -9.70 24.21 -5.28
N VAL A 56 -10.92 23.98 -4.79
CA VAL A 56 -12.13 24.65 -5.29
C VAL A 56 -12.06 26.15 -5.03
N LYS A 57 -11.67 26.60 -3.83
CA LYS A 57 -11.51 28.02 -3.50
C LYS A 57 -10.47 28.69 -4.41
N LYS A 58 -9.29 28.09 -4.59
CA LYS A 58 -8.26 28.61 -5.52
C LYS A 58 -8.82 28.75 -6.93
N ASN A 59 -9.54 27.75 -7.43
CA ASN A 59 -10.19 27.81 -8.75
C ASN A 59 -11.27 28.89 -8.84
N THR A 60 -12.00 29.20 -7.77
CA THR A 60 -12.95 30.32 -7.77
C THR A 60 -12.28 31.69 -7.79
N VAL A 61 -11.12 31.83 -7.13
CA VAL A 61 -10.34 33.08 -7.15
C VAL A 61 -9.68 33.28 -8.51
N LEU A 62 -9.07 32.23 -9.07
CA LEU A 62 -8.45 32.25 -10.41
C LEU A 62 -9.45 32.65 -11.51
N LYS A 63 -10.71 32.25 -11.38
CA LYS A 63 -11.77 32.68 -12.32
C LYS A 63 -12.04 34.19 -12.31
N LYS A 64 -11.69 34.90 -11.24
CA LYS A 64 -11.87 36.35 -11.14
C LYS A 64 -10.67 37.13 -11.70
N SER A 65 -9.48 36.53 -11.71
CA SER A 65 -8.29 37.14 -12.30
C SER A 65 -8.25 36.88 -13.80
N THR A 66 -8.59 37.90 -14.59
CA THR A 66 -8.69 37.88 -16.07
C THR A 66 -7.37 37.53 -16.81
N ILE A 67 -6.26 37.35 -16.10
CA ILE A 67 -4.91 37.31 -16.71
C ILE A 67 -4.45 35.87 -17.06
N LEU A 68 -5.06 34.82 -16.49
CA LEU A 68 -4.72 33.43 -16.80
C LEU A 68 -5.95 32.64 -17.23
N THR A 69 -5.82 31.88 -18.32
CA THR A 69 -6.82 30.91 -18.78
C THR A 69 -7.12 29.93 -17.65
N PRO A 70 -8.34 29.93 -17.07
CA PRO A 70 -8.66 29.05 -15.97
C PRO A 70 -8.72 27.60 -16.45
N PRO A 71 -8.28 26.61 -15.64
CA PRO A 71 -8.37 25.21 -16.02
C PRO A 71 -9.84 24.82 -16.26
N PRO A 72 -10.14 24.03 -17.29
CA PRO A 72 -11.51 23.67 -17.63
C PRO A 72 -12.18 22.90 -16.48
N ARG A 73 -13.42 23.27 -16.15
CA ARG A 73 -14.17 22.72 -14.99
C ARG A 73 -14.24 21.20 -14.96
N LYS A 74 -14.22 20.56 -16.15
CA LYS A 74 -14.26 19.11 -16.30
C LYS A 74 -13.05 18.42 -15.65
N GLN A 75 -11.85 19.02 -15.73
CA GLN A 75 -10.63 18.45 -15.16
C GLN A 75 -10.66 18.45 -13.62
N VAL A 76 -11.09 19.56 -13.02
CA VAL A 76 -11.21 19.67 -11.56
C VAL A 76 -12.21 18.66 -11.01
N TRP A 77 -13.33 18.48 -11.71
CA TRP A 77 -14.34 17.50 -11.34
C TRP A 77 -13.82 16.06 -11.48
N LEU A 78 -13.17 15.74 -12.60
CA LEU A 78 -12.57 14.42 -12.84
C LEU A 78 -11.53 14.08 -11.77
N PHE A 79 -10.63 15.01 -11.45
CA PHE A 79 -9.63 14.83 -10.40
C PHE A 79 -10.27 14.58 -9.04
N SER A 80 -11.30 15.36 -8.69
CA SER A 80 -12.01 15.19 -7.42
C SER A 80 -12.74 13.85 -7.35
N ALA A 81 -13.34 13.41 -8.46
CA ALA A 81 -14.04 12.13 -8.55
C ALA A 81 -13.06 10.95 -8.46
N LEU A 82 -11.91 11.02 -9.14
CA LEU A 82 -10.84 10.02 -9.05
C LEU A 82 -10.26 9.92 -7.64
N ALA A 83 -9.99 11.07 -7.00
CA ALA A 83 -9.50 11.10 -5.62
C ALA A 83 -10.51 10.50 -4.62
N ALA A 84 -11.80 10.83 -4.77
CA ALA A 84 -12.86 10.24 -3.95
C ALA A 84 -13.00 8.74 -4.21
N GLY A 85 -12.93 8.32 -5.48
CA GLY A 85 -12.95 6.91 -5.87
C GLY A 85 -11.82 6.12 -5.23
N SER A 86 -10.57 6.62 -5.33
CA SER A 86 -9.39 6.03 -4.69
C SER A 86 -9.60 5.83 -3.19
N LEU A 87 -10.06 6.88 -2.51
CA LEU A 87 -10.30 6.83 -1.06
C LEU A 87 -11.38 5.80 -0.70
N LEU A 88 -12.49 5.78 -1.43
CA LEU A 88 -13.57 4.83 -1.21
C LEU A 88 -13.15 3.38 -1.46
N THR A 89 -12.36 3.12 -2.51
CA THR A 89 -11.86 1.78 -2.80
C THR A 89 -10.88 1.31 -1.74
N THR A 90 -9.93 2.16 -1.32
CA THR A 90 -8.97 1.85 -0.25
C THR A 90 -9.71 1.56 1.07
N TRP A 91 -10.71 2.36 1.41
CA TRP A 91 -11.55 2.13 2.59
C TRP A 91 -12.34 0.82 2.50
N GLY A 92 -12.90 0.51 1.34
CA GLY A 92 -13.64 -0.74 1.10
C GLY A 92 -12.77 -1.97 1.34
N PHE A 93 -11.58 -2.02 0.74
CA PHE A 93 -10.64 -3.12 0.95
C PHE A 93 -10.12 -3.20 2.38
N MET A 94 -9.87 -2.07 3.02
CA MET A 94 -9.44 -2.05 4.42
C MET A 94 -10.52 -2.61 5.35
N ILE A 95 -11.79 -2.25 5.15
CA ILE A 95 -12.93 -2.82 5.91
C ILE A 95 -13.05 -4.33 5.64
N GLN A 96 -12.90 -4.76 4.40
CA GLN A 96 -12.92 -6.19 4.05
C GLN A 96 -11.77 -6.94 4.72
N TYR A 97 -10.56 -6.39 4.73
CA TYR A 97 -9.41 -6.94 5.42
C TYR A 97 -9.66 -7.09 6.91
N PHE A 98 -10.20 -6.05 7.56
CA PHE A 98 -10.57 -6.12 8.97
C PHE A 98 -11.61 -7.20 9.24
N ASN A 99 -12.60 -7.38 8.37
CA ASN A 99 -13.61 -8.42 8.52
C ASN A 99 -12.99 -9.83 8.41
N VAL A 100 -12.14 -10.04 7.40
CA VAL A 100 -11.45 -11.34 7.21
C VAL A 100 -10.50 -11.63 8.36
N SER A 101 -9.64 -10.67 8.72
CA SER A 101 -8.70 -10.83 9.84
C SER A 101 -9.43 -11.07 11.16
N TYR A 102 -10.52 -10.35 11.43
CA TYR A 102 -11.34 -10.56 12.62
C TYR A 102 -11.96 -11.95 12.63
N LYS A 103 -12.53 -12.42 11.51
CA LYS A 103 -13.11 -13.78 11.42
C LYS A 103 -12.06 -14.87 11.61
N THR A 104 -10.89 -14.71 11.01
CA THR A 104 -9.78 -15.66 11.19
C THR A 104 -9.33 -15.67 12.64
N TRP A 105 -9.10 -14.51 13.25
CA TRP A 105 -8.75 -14.41 14.67
C TRP A 105 -9.84 -14.99 15.57
N LEU A 106 -11.11 -14.71 15.30
CA LEU A 106 -12.24 -15.23 16.07
C LEU A 106 -12.33 -16.75 15.94
N MET A 107 -12.11 -17.31 14.75
CA MET A 107 -12.05 -18.76 14.54
C MET A 107 -10.94 -19.40 15.38
N TRP A 108 -9.76 -18.76 15.46
CA TRP A 108 -8.67 -19.25 16.31
C TRP A 108 -8.98 -19.12 17.81
N ARG A 109 -9.68 -18.05 18.21
CA ARG A 109 -10.01 -17.76 19.60
C ARG A 109 -11.25 -18.47 20.11
N SER A 110 -12.22 -18.82 19.26
CA SER A 110 -13.44 -19.54 19.66
C SER A 110 -13.16 -20.93 20.22
N TYR A 111 -11.96 -21.48 19.98
CA TYR A 111 -11.48 -22.70 20.63
C TYR A 111 -11.18 -22.54 22.13
N TYR A 112 -11.07 -21.30 22.62
CA TYR A 112 -10.68 -20.96 24.00
C TYR A 112 -11.75 -20.11 24.70
N GLU A 113 -13.03 -20.46 24.51
CA GLU A 113 -14.18 -19.98 25.30
C GLU A 113 -14.63 -18.52 25.08
N LEU A 114 -14.26 -17.87 23.99
CA LEU A 114 -14.85 -16.56 23.66
C LEU A 114 -16.31 -16.74 23.21
N ASP A 115 -17.23 -16.02 23.87
CA ASP A 115 -18.64 -15.96 23.49
C ASP A 115 -18.79 -15.41 22.05
N PRO A 116 -19.34 -16.19 21.10
CA PRO A 116 -19.52 -15.77 19.71
C PRO A 116 -20.48 -14.59 19.54
N HIS A 117 -21.36 -14.34 20.53
CA HIS A 117 -22.34 -13.26 20.46
C HIS A 117 -21.73 -11.89 20.75
N HIS A 118 -20.56 -11.84 21.38
CA HIS A 118 -19.85 -10.61 21.69
C HIS A 118 -18.74 -10.34 20.69
N ARG A 119 -18.65 -9.09 20.24
CA ARG A 119 -17.60 -8.64 19.32
C ARG A 119 -16.38 -8.18 20.12
N HIS A 120 -15.25 -8.85 19.97
CA HIS A 120 -14.03 -8.65 20.78
C HIS A 120 -12.94 -7.88 20.03
N TRP A 121 -13.26 -6.68 19.54
CA TRP A 121 -12.36 -5.88 18.67
C TRP A 121 -11.12 -5.39 19.41
N GLY A 122 -11.24 -5.09 20.71
CA GLY A 122 -10.13 -4.62 21.52
C GLY A 122 -9.07 -5.68 21.73
N LEU A 123 -9.50 -6.90 22.02
CA LEU A 123 -8.60 -8.04 22.13
C LEU A 123 -7.98 -8.38 20.78
N TRP A 124 -8.78 -8.40 19.72
CA TRP A 124 -8.30 -8.61 18.35
C TRP A 124 -7.22 -7.60 17.96
N LEU A 125 -7.47 -6.29 18.06
CA LEU A 125 -6.50 -5.25 17.69
C LEU A 125 -5.24 -5.22 18.55
N ARG A 126 -5.32 -5.72 19.79
CA ARG A 126 -4.16 -5.84 20.68
C ARG A 126 -3.30 -7.05 20.32
N GLU A 127 -3.90 -8.15 19.91
CA GLU A 127 -3.21 -9.43 19.67
C GLU A 127 -2.77 -9.61 18.22
N THR A 128 -3.63 -9.21 17.30
CA THR A 128 -3.24 -9.07 15.91
C THR A 128 -2.48 -7.78 15.82
N SER A 129 -1.17 -7.88 15.69
CA SER A 129 -0.35 -6.79 15.22
C SER A 129 -0.70 -6.58 13.74
N LEU A 130 -1.95 -6.20 13.45
CA LEU A 130 -2.56 -6.13 12.11
C LEU A 130 -1.67 -5.39 11.13
N PHE A 131 -1.13 -4.26 11.56
CA PHE A 131 -0.22 -3.47 10.75
C PHE A 131 1.13 -4.14 10.56
N HIS A 132 1.63 -4.85 11.58
CA HIS A 132 2.86 -5.63 11.45
C HIS A 132 2.66 -6.82 10.51
N GLU A 133 1.62 -7.62 10.69
CA GLU A 133 1.31 -8.80 9.88
C GLU A 133 0.92 -8.40 8.45
N ALA A 134 0.10 -7.36 8.25
CA ALA A 134 -0.19 -6.84 6.91
C ALA A 134 1.08 -6.35 6.20
N TRP A 135 1.96 -5.68 6.93
CA TRP A 135 3.22 -5.17 6.39
C TRP A 135 4.20 -6.28 6.06
N GLU A 136 4.33 -7.24 6.97
CA GLU A 136 5.06 -8.48 6.80
C GLU A 136 4.60 -9.22 5.55
N LEU A 137 3.29 -9.43 5.37
CA LEU A 137 2.75 -10.11 4.19
C LEU A 137 3.10 -9.42 2.87
N VAL A 138 3.11 -8.08 2.84
CA VAL A 138 3.51 -7.30 1.66
C VAL A 138 5.01 -7.47 1.39
N VAL A 139 5.85 -7.45 2.42
CA VAL A 139 7.31 -7.58 2.30
C VAL A 139 7.74 -9.01 1.94
N PHE A 140 7.11 -10.04 2.54
CA PHE A 140 7.49 -11.45 2.36
C PHE A 140 7.24 -11.95 0.94
N ARG A 141 6.16 -11.51 0.28
CA ARG A 141 5.85 -11.96 -1.09
C ARG A 141 6.85 -11.51 -2.14
N ASN A 142 7.48 -10.35 -1.94
CA ASN A 142 8.44 -9.82 -2.90
C ASN A 142 9.74 -10.67 -2.91
N LYS A 143 10.08 -11.32 -1.79
CA LYS A 143 11.23 -12.23 -1.69
C LYS A 143 10.96 -13.61 -2.28
N PHE A 144 9.76 -14.17 -2.11
CA PHE A 144 9.40 -15.46 -2.71
C PHE A 144 9.55 -15.41 -4.23
N VAL A 145 9.18 -14.28 -4.86
CA VAL A 145 9.37 -14.09 -6.30
C VAL A 145 10.85 -13.93 -6.66
N SER A 146 11.66 -13.28 -5.83
CA SER A 146 13.10 -13.08 -6.11
C SER A 146 13.93 -14.36 -5.98
N SER A 147 13.67 -15.21 -4.99
CA SER A 147 14.45 -16.45 -4.77
C SER A 147 14.21 -17.54 -5.82
N TYR A 148 13.11 -17.48 -6.58
CA TYR A 148 12.87 -18.36 -7.73
C TYR A 148 13.50 -17.84 -9.03
N VAL A 149 13.87 -16.56 -9.10
CA VAL A 149 14.48 -15.93 -10.29
C VAL A 149 15.98 -16.22 -10.39
N ASP A 150 16.64 -16.58 -9.28
CA ASP A 150 18.04 -17.01 -9.27
C ASP A 150 18.24 -18.49 -9.67
N ILE A 151 17.16 -19.20 -10.01
CA ILE A 151 17.22 -20.56 -10.57
C ILE A 151 17.50 -20.45 -12.07
N GLU A 152 18.64 -21.01 -12.50
CA GLU A 152 19.09 -20.97 -13.89
C GLU A 152 18.01 -21.55 -14.83
N PRO A 153 17.68 -20.89 -15.97
CA PRO A 153 16.56 -21.29 -16.84
C PRO A 153 16.66 -22.71 -17.39
N THR A 154 17.86 -23.30 -17.37
CA THR A 154 18.13 -24.67 -17.83
C THR A 154 17.59 -25.75 -16.88
N ASP A 155 17.33 -25.43 -15.61
CA ASP A 155 16.82 -26.38 -14.62
C ASP A 155 15.32 -26.18 -14.29
N ALA A 156 14.71 -25.08 -14.72
CA ALA A 156 13.31 -24.77 -14.42
C ALA A 156 12.31 -25.68 -15.16
N VAL A 157 12.69 -26.28 -16.29
CA VAL A 157 11.78 -27.13 -17.10
C VAL A 157 11.64 -28.54 -16.53
N SER A 158 12.64 -29.04 -15.80
CA SER A 158 12.59 -30.38 -15.17
C SER A 158 11.84 -30.38 -13.84
N VAL A 159 11.76 -29.25 -13.15
CA VAL A 159 11.08 -29.13 -11.84
C VAL A 159 9.55 -29.00 -11.96
N ILE A 160 9.04 -28.51 -13.09
CA ILE A 160 7.59 -28.26 -13.26
C ILE A 160 6.79 -29.53 -13.61
N TYR A 161 7.44 -30.60 -14.10
CA TYR A 161 6.76 -31.88 -14.40
C TYR A 161 7.09 -33.03 -13.44
N GLN A 162 8.04 -32.83 -12.53
CA GLN A 162 8.36 -33.82 -11.52
C GLN A 162 7.59 -33.52 -10.24
N THR A 163 6.30 -33.82 -10.23
CA THR A 163 5.60 -34.03 -8.96
C THR A 163 6.16 -35.34 -8.40
N PRO A 164 7.01 -35.35 -7.35
CA PRO A 164 7.43 -36.61 -6.78
C PRO A 164 6.16 -37.28 -6.24
N ALA A 165 5.89 -38.50 -6.70
CA ALA A 165 4.93 -39.37 -6.05
C ALA A 165 5.29 -39.41 -4.56
N ILE A 166 4.47 -38.76 -3.74
CA ILE A 166 4.67 -38.62 -2.30
C ILE A 166 4.70 -40.05 -1.75
N LYS A 167 5.90 -40.53 -1.41
CA LYS A 167 6.07 -41.72 -0.58
C LYS A 167 5.50 -41.36 0.79
N LEU A 168 4.30 -41.86 1.06
CA LEU A 168 3.49 -41.52 2.23
C LEU A 168 4.00 -42.10 3.57
N ASP A 169 5.20 -42.69 3.61
CA ASP A 169 5.64 -43.52 4.74
C ASP A 169 6.90 -43.04 5.46
N GLN A 170 7.41 -41.83 5.19
CA GLN A 170 8.52 -41.29 6.00
C GLN A 170 7.99 -40.43 7.15
N PRO A 171 8.22 -40.81 8.42
CA PRO A 171 7.90 -39.96 9.56
C PRO A 171 8.77 -38.70 9.46
N MET A 172 8.11 -37.58 9.19
CA MET A 172 8.70 -36.27 9.08
C MET A 172 9.30 -35.90 10.45
N ALA A 173 10.62 -35.96 10.55
CA ALA A 173 11.34 -35.51 11.73
C ALA A 173 11.05 -34.01 11.93
N PRO A 174 10.85 -33.54 13.17
CA PRO A 174 10.64 -32.13 13.43
C PRO A 174 11.95 -31.37 13.16
N GLU A 175 12.08 -30.79 11.97
CA GLU A 175 13.11 -29.80 11.67
C GLU A 175 12.83 -28.53 12.49
N SER A 176 13.36 -28.50 13.70
CA SER A 176 13.19 -27.43 14.67
C SER A 176 14.16 -26.25 14.48
N GLY A 177 14.59 -25.96 13.24
CA GLY A 177 15.67 -24.98 13.02
C GLY A 177 15.64 -24.14 11.74
N LEU A 178 14.72 -24.38 10.80
CA LEU A 178 14.67 -23.65 9.52
C LEU A 178 13.77 -22.41 9.52
N ASP A 179 13.00 -22.18 10.59
CA ASP A 179 11.85 -21.28 10.54
C ASP A 179 12.05 -19.92 11.22
N GLU A 180 13.26 -19.50 11.58
CA GLU A 180 13.49 -18.13 12.09
C GLU A 180 14.38 -17.28 11.18
N HIS A 181 15.28 -17.90 10.40
CA HIS A 181 16.16 -17.15 9.48
C HIS A 181 15.43 -16.65 8.22
N TYR A 182 14.34 -17.33 7.81
CA TYR A 182 13.47 -16.94 6.69
C TYR A 182 12.76 -15.59 6.91
N TRP A 183 12.55 -15.21 8.18
CA TRP A 183 11.81 -14.01 8.59
C TRP A 183 12.69 -12.76 8.66
N TYR A 184 14.01 -12.87 8.50
CA TYR A 184 14.91 -11.71 8.47
C TYR A 184 14.82 -10.97 7.11
N HIS A 185 13.87 -10.04 7.11
CA HIS A 185 13.66 -8.80 6.34
C HIS A 185 14.59 -8.50 5.14
N SER A 186 14.01 -8.08 4.02
CA SER A 186 14.69 -7.14 3.10
C SER A 186 14.24 -5.78 3.57
N THR A 187 15.18 -4.99 4.05
CA THR A 187 14.96 -3.61 4.49
C THR A 187 14.71 -2.67 3.32
N ASP A 188 14.66 -3.17 2.08
CA ASP A 188 14.73 -2.34 0.87
C ASP A 188 13.37 -1.77 0.46
N PHE A 189 12.27 -2.42 0.86
CA PHE A 189 10.92 -1.99 0.51
C PHE A 189 10.45 -0.74 1.29
N MET A 190 10.78 -0.66 2.58
CA MET A 190 10.43 0.48 3.44
C MET A 190 10.98 1.81 2.89
N PRO A 191 12.28 1.91 2.54
CA PRO A 191 12.83 3.09 1.89
C PRO A 191 12.14 3.43 0.57
N VAL A 192 11.81 2.44 -0.26
CA VAL A 192 11.14 2.70 -1.56
C VAL A 192 9.79 3.41 -1.37
N LEU A 193 9.02 3.06 -0.34
CA LEU A 193 7.77 3.75 -0.02
C LEU A 193 7.98 5.04 0.77
N LEU A 194 8.92 5.07 1.72
CA LEU A 194 9.12 6.22 2.60
C LEU A 194 9.82 7.39 1.90
N ILE A 195 10.80 7.12 1.03
CA ILE A 195 11.61 8.14 0.36
C ILE A 195 10.75 9.14 -0.41
N PRO A 196 9.78 8.75 -1.25
CA PRO A 196 8.92 9.71 -1.94
C PRO A 196 8.13 10.61 -0.97
N HIS A 197 7.62 10.04 0.13
CA HIS A 197 6.85 10.79 1.12
C HIS A 197 7.73 11.79 1.89
N VAL A 198 8.90 11.34 2.34
CA VAL A 198 9.88 12.21 3.00
C VAL A 198 10.33 13.31 2.05
N ALA A 199 10.64 12.97 0.80
CA ALA A 199 11.09 13.94 -0.20
C ALA A 199 10.01 15.00 -0.51
N LEU A 200 8.73 14.60 -0.59
CA LEU A 200 7.60 15.52 -0.73
C LEU A 200 7.35 16.39 0.51
N LEU A 201 7.68 15.90 1.71
CA LEU A 201 7.52 16.64 2.97
C LEU A 201 8.71 17.54 3.30
N VAL A 202 9.92 17.20 2.83
CA VAL A 202 11.15 17.95 3.11
C VAL A 202 11.03 19.39 2.62
N THR A 203 10.54 19.63 1.40
CA THR A 203 10.42 20.99 0.86
C THR A 203 9.47 21.90 1.66
N PRO A 204 8.22 21.50 1.96
CA PRO A 204 7.34 22.32 2.80
C PRO A 204 7.85 22.47 4.23
N PHE A 205 8.51 21.44 4.81
CA PHE A 205 9.13 21.57 6.13
C PHE A 205 10.32 22.52 6.15
N ALA A 206 11.20 22.43 5.15
CA ALA A 206 12.35 23.32 5.01
C ALA A 206 11.88 24.77 4.90
N ARG A 207 10.82 25.04 4.12
CA ARG A 207 10.19 26.37 4.05
C ARG A 207 9.57 26.84 5.36
N ALA A 208 9.04 25.94 6.17
CA ALA A 208 8.46 26.29 7.46
C ALA A 208 9.53 26.62 8.52
N LEU A 209 10.74 26.06 8.40
CA LEU A 209 11.81 26.18 9.40
C LEU A 209 12.90 27.18 9.04
N VAL A 210 13.13 27.42 7.75
CA VAL A 210 14.22 28.27 7.26
C VAL A 210 13.71 29.71 7.08
N PRO A 211 14.40 30.73 7.63
CA PRO A 211 14.04 32.13 7.42
C PRO A 211 13.99 32.52 5.94
N GLU A 212 13.05 33.41 5.56
CA GLU A 212 12.81 33.89 4.18
C GLU A 212 14.09 34.36 3.47
N ASN A 213 15.09 34.84 4.22
CA ASN A 213 16.35 35.35 3.69
C ASN A 213 17.17 34.28 2.94
N TRP A 214 16.96 32.99 3.24
CA TRP A 214 17.71 31.87 2.66
C TRP A 214 16.97 31.22 1.49
N PHE A 215 15.66 31.41 1.41
CA PHE A 215 14.82 30.99 0.29
C PHE A 215 14.17 32.23 -0.30
N PRO A 216 14.85 32.98 -1.19
CA PRO A 216 14.21 34.08 -1.88
C PRO A 216 12.94 33.54 -2.55
N GLU A 217 11.77 34.03 -2.11
CA GLU A 217 10.44 33.47 -2.41
C GLU A 217 10.12 33.35 -3.91
N ASN A 218 10.97 33.91 -4.77
CA ASN A 218 10.78 34.00 -6.22
C ASN A 218 11.71 33.13 -7.07
N ASP A 219 12.59 32.29 -6.50
CA ASP A 219 13.35 31.35 -7.33
C ASP A 219 12.53 30.11 -7.68
N LEU A 220 11.46 30.34 -8.45
CA LEU A 220 10.63 29.31 -9.06
C LEU A 220 11.47 28.37 -9.93
N ALA A 221 12.59 28.84 -10.48
CA ALA A 221 13.46 28.04 -11.33
C ALA A 221 14.26 26.99 -10.55
N PHE A 222 14.69 27.31 -9.32
CA PHE A 222 15.29 26.33 -8.42
C PHE A 222 14.27 25.28 -7.98
N GLU A 223 13.08 25.72 -7.58
CA GLU A 223 12.00 24.82 -7.15
C GLU A 223 11.63 23.83 -8.28
N ASP A 224 11.40 24.33 -9.49
CA ASP A 224 11.08 23.50 -10.65
C ASP A 224 12.19 22.50 -10.99
N LYS A 225 13.47 22.89 -10.87
CA LYS A 225 14.60 21.96 -11.09
C LYS A 225 14.67 20.87 -10.03
N VAL A 226 14.54 21.22 -8.75
CA VAL A 226 14.62 20.25 -7.64
C VAL A 226 13.44 19.28 -7.72
N PHE A 227 12.22 19.79 -7.89
CA PHE A 227 11.05 18.92 -8.07
C PHE A 227 11.17 18.09 -9.34
N GLY A 228 11.65 18.64 -10.45
CA GLY A 228 11.88 17.90 -11.68
C GLY A 228 12.84 16.73 -11.50
N TYR A 229 13.97 16.95 -10.81
CA TYR A 229 14.96 15.89 -10.54
C TYR A 229 14.40 14.82 -9.60
N MET A 230 13.71 15.24 -8.54
CA MET A 230 13.07 14.34 -7.58
C MET A 230 11.98 13.49 -8.24
N TRP A 231 11.19 14.08 -9.13
CA TRP A 231 10.20 13.38 -9.94
C TRP A 231 10.85 12.38 -10.90
N ALA A 232 11.90 12.79 -11.62
CA ALA A 232 12.60 11.91 -12.54
C ALA A 232 13.19 10.69 -11.82
N LEU A 233 13.79 10.89 -10.65
CA LEU A 233 14.34 9.81 -9.82
C LEU A 233 13.23 8.88 -9.31
N THR A 234 12.15 9.46 -8.78
CA THR A 234 11.01 8.68 -8.25
C THR A 234 10.34 7.86 -9.35
N LEU A 235 10.09 8.45 -10.53
CA LEU A 235 9.51 7.77 -11.69
C LEU A 235 10.46 6.72 -12.25
N GLY A 236 11.76 7.01 -12.34
CA GLY A 236 12.77 6.07 -12.81
C GLY A 236 12.86 4.82 -11.93
N ASN A 237 12.93 5.01 -10.61
CA ASN A 237 12.94 3.89 -9.65
C ASN A 237 11.63 3.12 -9.66
N ALA A 238 10.49 3.81 -9.71
CA ALA A 238 9.18 3.17 -9.79
C ALA A 238 9.04 2.34 -11.08
N ALA A 239 9.46 2.88 -12.23
CA ALA A 239 9.42 2.18 -13.51
C ALA A 239 10.34 0.95 -13.53
N LEU A 240 11.57 1.08 -13.00
CA LEU A 240 12.50 -0.03 -12.90
C LEU A 240 11.97 -1.14 -11.98
N MET A 241 11.39 -0.77 -10.84
CA MET A 241 10.75 -1.73 -9.94
C MET A 241 9.54 -2.39 -10.61
N MET A 242 8.68 -1.60 -11.24
CA MET A 242 7.50 -2.10 -11.96
C MET A 242 7.91 -3.07 -13.07
N LEU A 243 8.94 -2.76 -13.84
CA LEU A 243 9.45 -3.65 -14.89
C LEU A 243 9.97 -4.97 -14.29
N LYS A 244 10.78 -4.92 -13.22
CA LYS A 244 11.28 -6.11 -12.55
C LYS A 244 10.16 -6.98 -11.99
N THR A 245 9.21 -6.40 -11.26
CA THR A 245 8.11 -7.14 -10.65
C THR A 245 7.13 -7.67 -11.71
N THR A 246 6.85 -6.89 -12.76
CA THR A 246 5.99 -7.32 -13.86
C THR A 246 6.63 -8.45 -14.64
N TYR A 247 7.92 -8.35 -14.95
CA TYR A 247 8.65 -9.42 -15.64
C TYR A 247 8.59 -10.73 -14.85
N ALA A 248 8.88 -10.68 -13.55
CA ALA A 248 8.84 -11.86 -12.69
C ALA A 248 7.42 -12.43 -12.50
N ALA A 249 6.40 -11.58 -12.43
CA ALA A 249 5.01 -12.04 -12.32
C ALA A 249 4.50 -12.65 -13.63
N VAL A 250 4.85 -12.05 -14.78
CA VAL A 250 4.49 -12.55 -16.11
C VAL A 250 5.17 -13.89 -16.39
N SER A 251 6.45 -14.05 -16.02
CA SER A 251 7.16 -15.32 -16.20
C SER A 251 6.59 -16.45 -15.34
N TYR A 252 6.04 -16.13 -14.15
CA TYR A 252 5.48 -17.13 -13.24
C TYR A 252 4.07 -17.60 -13.63
N GLY A 253 3.17 -16.69 -14.01
CA GLY A 253 1.76 -17.03 -14.22
C GLY A 253 0.99 -16.10 -15.18
N GLY A 254 1.70 -15.29 -15.97
CA GLY A 254 1.10 -14.32 -16.88
C GLY A 254 0.21 -13.29 -16.17
N PHE A 255 -0.76 -12.75 -16.91
CA PHE A 255 -1.67 -11.73 -16.40
C PHE A 255 -2.60 -12.27 -15.28
N VAL A 256 -2.97 -13.55 -15.35
CA VAL A 256 -3.82 -14.20 -14.33
C VAL A 256 -3.07 -14.29 -13.00
N GLY A 257 -1.77 -14.59 -13.02
CA GLY A 257 -0.92 -14.57 -11.83
C GLY A 257 -0.87 -13.21 -11.15
N ILE A 258 -0.78 -12.12 -11.93
CA ILE A 258 -0.82 -10.74 -11.41
C ILE A 258 -2.18 -10.44 -10.76
N GLN A 259 -3.28 -10.76 -11.45
CA GLN A 259 -4.62 -10.51 -10.92
C GLN A 259 -4.87 -11.30 -9.63
N ASN A 260 -4.47 -12.57 -9.60
CA ASN A 260 -4.58 -13.41 -8.42
C ASN A 260 -3.73 -12.83 -7.29
N ALA A 261 -2.46 -12.49 -7.53
CA ALA A 261 -1.59 -11.90 -6.51
C ALA A 261 -2.13 -10.57 -5.97
N LEU A 262 -2.75 -9.73 -6.82
CA LEU A 262 -3.36 -8.46 -6.42
C LEU A 262 -4.61 -8.68 -5.57
N LEU A 263 -5.41 -9.72 -5.85
CA LEU A 263 -6.70 -10.00 -5.20
C LEU A 263 -6.61 -11.03 -4.06
N GLU A 264 -5.46 -11.68 -3.89
CA GLU A 264 -5.30 -12.80 -2.96
C GLU A 264 -5.44 -12.38 -1.50
N HIS A 265 -4.95 -11.18 -1.17
CA HIS A 265 -5.03 -10.68 0.19
C HIS A 265 -5.56 -9.23 0.19
N PRO A 266 -6.63 -8.92 0.94
CA PRO A 266 -7.28 -7.61 0.85
C PRO A 266 -6.39 -6.45 1.30
N ALA A 267 -5.37 -6.69 2.15
CA ALA A 267 -4.38 -5.66 2.46
C ALA A 267 -3.46 -5.34 1.25
N VAL A 268 -3.06 -6.39 0.51
CA VAL A 268 -2.27 -6.23 -0.72
C VAL A 268 -3.12 -5.54 -1.79
N SER A 269 -4.39 -5.94 -1.91
CA SER A 269 -5.35 -5.28 -2.82
C SER A 269 -5.52 -3.81 -2.49
N SER A 270 -5.69 -3.45 -1.21
CA SER A 270 -5.86 -2.06 -0.80
C SER A 270 -4.69 -1.18 -1.22
N VAL A 271 -3.45 -1.61 -0.96
CA VAL A 271 -2.24 -0.87 -1.33
C VAL A 271 -2.07 -0.86 -2.85
N GLY A 272 -2.29 -2.00 -3.51
CA GLY A 272 -2.17 -2.11 -4.96
C GLY A 272 -3.14 -1.20 -5.71
N PHE A 273 -4.42 -1.19 -5.32
CA PHE A 273 -5.41 -0.31 -5.93
C PHE A 273 -5.15 1.17 -5.64
N ASP A 274 -4.69 1.53 -4.44
CA ASP A 274 -4.33 2.92 -4.13
C ASP A 274 -3.22 3.43 -5.07
N VAL A 275 -2.19 2.61 -5.30
CA VAL A 275 -1.12 2.92 -6.27
C VAL A 275 -1.69 3.03 -7.68
N ILE A 276 -2.54 2.11 -8.12
CA ILE A 276 -3.17 2.14 -9.46
C ILE A 276 -3.97 3.44 -9.65
N PHE A 277 -4.82 3.81 -8.70
CA PHE A 277 -5.61 5.04 -8.77
C PHE A 277 -4.74 6.29 -8.71
N CYS A 278 -3.66 6.27 -7.95
CA CYS A 278 -2.67 7.33 -7.93
C CYS A 278 -2.06 7.53 -9.34
N TRP A 279 -1.65 6.45 -10.01
CA TRP A 279 -1.12 6.51 -11.37
C TRP A 279 -2.16 6.95 -12.39
N ILE A 280 -3.39 6.45 -12.33
CA ILE A 280 -4.48 6.89 -13.23
C ILE A 280 -4.71 8.40 -13.06
N THR A 281 -4.78 8.88 -11.81
CA THR A 281 -4.97 10.30 -11.50
C THR A 281 -3.80 11.14 -12.04
N TRP A 282 -2.57 10.65 -11.89
CA TRP A 282 -1.38 11.31 -12.42
C TRP A 282 -1.36 11.35 -13.95
N ILE A 283 -1.70 10.25 -14.64
CA ILE A 283 -1.78 10.19 -16.10
C ILE A 283 -2.86 11.14 -16.62
N CYS A 284 -4.05 11.16 -15.99
CA CYS A 284 -5.10 12.11 -16.32
C CYS A 284 -4.62 13.56 -16.17
N TRP A 285 -3.88 13.86 -15.10
CA TRP A 285 -3.29 15.18 -14.90
C TRP A 285 -2.20 15.52 -15.94
N TYR A 286 -1.36 14.56 -16.30
CA TYR A 286 -0.29 14.75 -17.27
C TYR A 286 -0.85 15.02 -18.68
N ILE A 287 -1.81 14.21 -19.12
CA ILE A 287 -2.47 14.38 -20.43
C ILE A 287 -3.16 15.75 -20.50
N THR A 288 -3.78 16.18 -19.40
CA THR A 288 -4.48 17.47 -19.35
C THR A 288 -3.55 18.68 -19.34
N ARG A 289 -2.29 18.53 -18.91
CA ARG A 289 -1.27 19.60 -19.00
C ARG A 289 -0.62 19.72 -20.38
N GLY A 290 -0.56 18.64 -21.16
CA GLY A 290 0.12 18.63 -22.46
C GLY A 290 -0.45 19.64 -23.47
N GLU A 291 -1.72 20.00 -23.35
CA GLU A 291 -2.38 20.98 -24.21
C GLU A 291 -1.85 22.42 -24.00
N ASP A 292 -1.45 22.77 -22.78
CA ASP A 292 -0.98 24.13 -22.46
C ASP A 292 0.48 24.36 -22.92
N VAL A 293 1.35 23.35 -22.78
CA VAL A 293 2.78 23.46 -23.13
C VAL A 293 3.00 23.55 -24.65
N GLY A 294 2.14 22.90 -25.44
CA GLY A 294 2.18 22.97 -26.90
C GLY A 294 1.78 24.33 -27.47
N SER A 295 1.11 25.19 -26.68
CA SER A 295 0.67 26.52 -27.12
C SER A 295 1.77 27.59 -27.01
N PHE A 296 2.64 27.49 -26.00
CA PHE A 296 3.75 28.44 -25.78
C PHE A 296 4.87 28.35 -26.83
N THR A 297 5.06 27.19 -27.45
CA THR A 297 6.09 26.99 -28.48
C THR A 297 5.65 27.43 -29.88
N LYS A 298 4.40 27.90 -30.03
CA LYS A 298 3.86 28.39 -31.31
C LYS A 298 3.78 29.91 -31.40
N GLU A 299 4.37 30.68 -30.49
CA GLU A 299 4.55 32.10 -30.79
C GLU A 299 5.61 32.25 -31.89
N PRO A 300 5.24 32.76 -33.08
CA PRO A 300 6.21 33.02 -34.13
C PRO A 300 7.14 34.11 -33.62
N ILE A 301 8.44 33.80 -33.53
CA ILE A 301 9.50 34.77 -33.31
C ILE A 301 9.35 35.84 -34.40
N LYS A 302 8.71 36.97 -34.05
CA LYS A 302 8.75 38.17 -34.87
C LYS A 302 10.19 38.65 -34.83
N ARG A 303 10.95 38.31 -35.88
CA ARG A 303 12.27 38.90 -36.11
C ARG A 303 12.08 40.43 -36.21
N LEU A 304 12.68 41.14 -35.26
CA LEU A 304 12.97 42.57 -35.35
C LEU A 304 14.16 42.79 -36.29
#